data_AF-A0A2E5B5A4-F1
#
_entry.id   AF-A0A2E5B5A4-F1
#
_cell.length_a   1.000
_cell.length_b   1.000
_cell.length_c   1.000
_cell.angle_alpha   90.00
_cell.angle_beta   90.00
_cell.angle_gamma   90.00
#
_symmetry.space_group_name_H-M   'P 1'
#
loop_
_entity.id
_entity.type
_entity.pdbx_description
1 polymer ?
#
loop_
_entity_poly.entity_id
_entity_poly.type
_entity_poly.pdbx_seq_one_letter_code
_entity_poly.pdbx_strand_id
1 'polypeptide(L)'
;MMCIALHATSMGIEMRLHLVDGECLNEILEMDWEHFISQMENSSLRSLRPSPDSKLGRDFDIDCEAEFLDLADEISGQGTVRHVLSTNDAHEALLKIVEWASIGHWEAWEGRCFIYIENAIGRELEHVDDMYSYDVWEEVRDSLSQMGESEYSEKVCADWMERRKNLGETLDESKDPRIIPTFEAHDRNSRTLHHAVNQNGYVQILGREHLDAKLWGHGDWNLGRLLDS
;
A
#
# COMPACT_ATOMS: atom_id res chain seq x y z
N MET A 1 -8.33 29.62 33.69
CA MET A 1 -7.03 29.36 33.04
C MET A 1 -7.26 28.20 32.09
N MET A 2 -7.01 28.44 30.80
CA MET A 2 -7.64 27.80 29.64
C MET A 2 -7.51 26.27 29.58
N CYS A 3 -8.65 25.60 29.36
CA CYS A 3 -8.75 24.38 28.56
C CYS A 3 -8.20 24.69 27.17
N ILE A 4 -7.10 24.04 26.79
CA ILE A 4 -6.72 23.94 25.38
C ILE A 4 -7.36 22.65 24.88
N ALA A 5 -8.47 22.81 24.17
CA ALA A 5 -9.02 21.78 23.30
C ALA A 5 -8.03 21.58 22.15
N LEU A 6 -7.14 20.59 22.28
CA LEU A 6 -6.39 20.05 21.15
C LEU A 6 -7.37 19.17 20.35
N HIS A 7 -8.07 19.79 19.41
CA HIS A 7 -8.48 19.12 18.18
C HIS A 7 -7.20 18.88 17.38
N ALA A 8 -6.48 17.80 17.70
CA ALA A 8 -5.50 17.23 16.81
C ALA A 8 -6.23 16.19 15.97
N THR A 9 -6.55 16.54 14.73
CA THR A 9 -6.70 15.57 13.65
C THR A 9 -5.35 14.87 13.49
N SER A 10 -5.15 13.78 14.24
CA SER A 10 -4.14 12.77 13.91
C SER A 10 -4.58 12.13 12.59
N MET A 11 -4.14 12.66 11.45
CA MET A 11 -4.12 11.85 10.23
C MET A 11 -3.16 10.70 10.53
N GLY A 12 -3.72 9.50 10.71
CA GLY A 12 -2.92 8.31 10.98
C GLY A 12 -2.18 7.91 9.70
N ILE A 13 -0.91 7.53 9.85
CA ILE A 13 -0.09 7.02 8.75
C ILE A 13 -0.75 5.77 8.17
N GLU A 14 -0.91 5.74 6.85
CA GLU A 14 -1.44 4.58 6.14
C GLU A 14 -0.31 3.69 5.61
N MET A 15 -0.42 2.38 5.86
CA MET A 15 0.37 1.35 5.18
C MET A 15 -0.36 0.96 3.89
N ARG A 16 0.38 0.82 2.78
CA ARG A 16 -0.17 0.40 1.49
C ARG A 16 0.63 -0.76 0.90
N LEU A 17 -0.09 -1.72 0.35
CA LEU A 17 0.43 -2.84 -0.44
C LEU A 17 -0.16 -2.77 -1.84
N HIS A 18 0.63 -2.29 -2.80
CA HIS A 18 0.25 -2.23 -4.20
C HIS A 18 0.42 -3.60 -4.86
N LEU A 19 -0.56 -4.00 -5.66
CA LEU A 19 -0.46 -5.15 -6.56
C LEU A 19 -0.19 -4.66 -7.98
N VAL A 20 1.08 -4.69 -8.35
CA VAL A 20 1.60 -4.11 -9.58
C VAL A 20 1.65 -5.16 -10.68
N ASP A 21 1.13 -4.82 -11.85
CA ASP A 21 1.40 -5.58 -13.07
C ASP A 21 2.85 -5.30 -13.50
N GLY A 22 3.72 -6.28 -13.26
CA GLY A 22 5.15 -6.14 -13.52
C GLY A 22 5.50 -6.02 -15.00
N GLU A 23 4.68 -6.57 -15.90
CA GLU A 23 4.88 -6.41 -17.34
C GLU A 23 4.52 -4.99 -17.77
N CYS A 24 3.36 -4.49 -17.32
CA CYS A 24 2.92 -3.12 -17.55
C CYS A 24 3.94 -2.10 -17.02
N LEU A 25 4.42 -2.27 -15.78
CA LEU A 25 5.41 -1.38 -15.20
C LEU A 25 6.71 -1.36 -16.02
N ASN A 26 7.22 -2.53 -16.41
CA ASN A 26 8.43 -2.59 -17.23
C ASN A 26 8.22 -2.01 -18.63
N GLU A 27 7.06 -2.25 -19.26
CA GLU A 27 6.73 -1.64 -20.55
C GLU A 27 6.80 -0.11 -20.45
N ILE A 28 6.21 0.49 -19.42
CA ILE A 28 6.27 1.94 -19.18
C ILE A 28 7.71 2.41 -18.95
N LEU A 29 8.48 1.71 -18.12
CA LEU A 29 9.85 2.11 -17.78
C LEU A 29 10.80 2.10 -18.98
N GLU A 30 10.51 1.27 -19.98
CA GLU A 30 11.27 1.20 -21.24
C GLU A 30 10.73 2.12 -22.36
N MET A 31 9.60 2.81 -22.15
CA MET A 31 9.12 3.83 -23.08
C MET A 31 10.09 5.00 -23.18
N ASP A 32 10.13 5.66 -24.34
CA ASP A 32 10.77 6.97 -24.47
C ASP A 32 10.04 8.01 -23.60
N TRP A 33 10.80 8.84 -22.87
CA TRP A 33 10.27 9.82 -21.92
C TRP A 33 9.32 10.82 -22.57
N GLU A 34 9.69 11.43 -23.70
CA GLU A 34 8.84 12.41 -24.39
C GLU A 34 7.55 11.76 -24.88
N HIS A 35 7.65 10.52 -25.37
CA HIS A 35 6.49 9.76 -25.79
C HIS A 35 5.55 9.42 -24.62
N PHE A 36 6.09 8.98 -23.49
CA PHE A 36 5.33 8.65 -22.29
C PHE A 36 4.59 9.87 -21.72
N ILE A 37 5.27 11.01 -21.59
CA ILE A 37 4.65 12.27 -21.16
C ILE A 37 3.50 12.65 -22.10
N SER A 38 3.74 12.63 -23.41
CA SER A 38 2.70 12.96 -24.38
C SER A 38 1.47 12.03 -24.26
N GLN A 39 1.68 10.74 -24.00
CA GLN A 39 0.57 9.79 -23.81
C GLN A 39 -0.20 10.01 -22.51
N MET A 40 0.47 10.43 -21.42
CA MET A 40 -0.18 10.82 -20.17
C MET A 40 -1.04 12.07 -20.38
N GLU A 41 -0.49 13.13 -21.00
CA GLU A 41 -1.19 14.40 -21.25
C GLU A 41 -2.46 14.25 -22.10
N ASN A 42 -2.45 13.33 -23.08
CA ASN A 42 -3.57 13.10 -23.98
C ASN A 42 -4.46 11.90 -23.58
N SER A 43 -4.21 11.31 -22.41
CA SER A 43 -4.93 10.16 -21.84
C SER A 43 -4.90 8.88 -22.70
N SER A 44 -4.00 8.76 -23.68
CA SER A 44 -3.89 7.55 -24.51
C SER A 44 -3.24 6.38 -23.76
N LEU A 45 -2.48 6.67 -22.69
CA LEU A 45 -1.85 5.65 -21.86
C LEU A 45 -2.86 4.82 -21.06
N ARG A 46 -4.12 5.27 -20.91
CA ARG A 46 -5.16 4.51 -20.19
C ARG A 46 -5.42 3.12 -20.76
N SER A 47 -5.10 2.92 -22.03
CA SER A 47 -5.18 1.60 -22.68
C SER A 47 -4.17 0.58 -22.14
N LEU A 48 -3.05 1.06 -21.58
CA LEU A 48 -2.01 0.24 -20.95
C LEU A 48 -2.28 0.00 -19.46
N ARG A 49 -3.17 0.77 -18.83
CA ARG A 49 -3.49 0.65 -17.41
C ARG A 49 -4.18 -0.70 -17.15
N PRO A 50 -3.73 -1.52 -16.18
CA PRO A 50 -4.36 -2.81 -15.90
C PRO A 50 -5.82 -2.67 -15.47
N SER A 51 -6.61 -3.73 -15.66
CA SER A 51 -8.00 -3.76 -15.18
C SER A 51 -8.05 -3.77 -13.64
N PRO A 52 -8.94 -2.98 -13.02
CA PRO A 52 -8.99 -2.90 -11.56
C PRO A 52 -9.49 -4.20 -10.94
N ASP A 53 -8.91 -4.57 -9.79
CA ASP A 53 -9.45 -5.62 -8.93
C ASP A 53 -10.74 -5.15 -8.26
N SER A 54 -11.71 -6.06 -8.06
CA SER A 54 -13.03 -5.69 -7.53
C SER A 54 -13.08 -5.54 -6.00
N LYS A 55 -12.04 -5.95 -5.26
CA LYS A 55 -11.96 -5.89 -3.80
C LYS A 55 -10.92 -4.89 -3.28
N LEU A 56 -10.01 -4.41 -4.12
CA LEU A 56 -8.93 -3.49 -3.73
C LEU A 56 -9.30 -2.03 -3.96
N GLY A 57 -8.66 -1.14 -3.19
CA GLY A 57 -8.67 0.28 -3.46
C GLY A 57 -7.89 0.59 -4.73
N ARG A 58 -8.25 1.65 -5.44
CA ARG A 58 -7.49 2.14 -6.59
C ARG A 58 -7.83 3.59 -6.88
N ASP A 59 -6.79 4.38 -7.11
CA ASP A 59 -6.95 5.80 -7.45
C ASP A 59 -7.47 5.97 -8.88
N PHE A 60 -8.23 7.04 -9.10
CA PHE A 60 -8.81 7.34 -10.42
C PHE A 60 -7.73 7.66 -11.44
N ASP A 61 -7.96 7.29 -12.70
CA ASP A 61 -7.00 7.54 -13.80
C ASP A 61 -6.55 9.01 -13.82
N ILE A 62 -7.51 9.94 -13.68
CA ILE A 62 -7.25 11.38 -13.77
C ILE A 62 -6.34 11.86 -12.64
N ASP A 63 -6.52 11.33 -11.43
CA ASP A 63 -5.74 11.76 -10.26
C ASP A 63 -4.30 11.26 -10.40
N CYS A 64 -4.10 9.99 -10.78
CA CYS A 64 -2.77 9.45 -11.05
C CYS A 64 -2.04 10.19 -12.18
N GLU A 65 -2.75 10.51 -13.28
CA GLU A 65 -2.21 11.29 -14.40
C GLU A 65 -1.75 12.67 -13.94
N ALA A 66 -2.61 13.40 -13.23
CA ALA A 66 -2.33 14.76 -12.78
C ALA A 66 -1.15 14.81 -11.80
N GLU A 67 -1.16 13.95 -10.78
CA GLU A 67 -0.07 13.92 -9.79
C GLU A 67 1.26 13.53 -10.41
N PHE A 68 1.27 12.59 -11.36
CA PHE A 68 2.48 12.24 -12.08
C PHE A 68 2.99 13.41 -12.93
N LEU A 69 2.11 14.06 -13.70
CA LEU A 69 2.48 15.18 -14.58
C LEU A 69 3.01 16.38 -13.79
N ASP A 70 2.41 16.67 -12.62
CA ASP A 70 2.89 17.72 -11.71
C ASP A 70 4.34 17.45 -11.25
N LEU A 71 4.70 16.20 -10.97
CA LEU A 71 6.08 15.82 -10.65
C LEU A 71 6.99 15.87 -11.88
N ALA A 72 6.47 15.48 -13.05
CA ALA A 72 7.23 15.42 -14.29
C ALA A 72 7.66 16.81 -14.81
N ASP A 73 6.92 17.88 -14.48
CA ASP A 73 7.27 19.26 -14.83
C ASP A 73 8.64 19.69 -14.27
N GLU A 74 9.10 19.08 -13.18
CA GLU A 74 10.40 19.36 -12.55
C GLU A 74 11.52 18.45 -13.10
N ILE A 75 11.19 17.47 -13.95
CA ILE A 75 12.11 16.44 -14.43
C ILE A 75 12.51 16.74 -15.87
N SER A 76 13.82 16.80 -16.12
CA SER A 76 14.37 17.01 -17.47
C SER A 76 15.31 15.88 -17.86
N GLY A 77 15.16 15.36 -19.07
CA GLY A 77 16.02 14.29 -19.58
C GLY A 77 15.59 13.78 -20.95
N GLN A 78 16.38 12.87 -21.51
CA GLN A 78 16.09 12.17 -22.77
C GLN A 78 16.44 10.69 -22.61
N GLY A 79 15.76 9.82 -23.36
CA GLY A 79 15.93 8.38 -23.29
C GLY A 79 14.72 7.69 -22.67
N THR A 80 14.92 6.52 -22.07
CA THR A 80 13.82 5.78 -21.47
C THR A 80 13.32 6.45 -20.20
N VAL A 81 12.05 6.22 -19.83
CA VAL A 81 11.46 6.69 -18.57
C VAL A 81 12.36 6.30 -17.39
N ARG A 82 12.83 5.04 -17.32
CA ARG A 82 13.77 4.58 -16.29
C ARG A 82 15.03 5.45 -16.21
N HIS A 83 15.67 5.72 -17.34
CA HIS A 83 16.90 6.49 -17.38
C HIS A 83 16.69 7.94 -16.93
N VAL A 84 15.60 8.56 -17.35
CA VAL A 84 15.26 9.94 -16.98
C VAL A 84 14.95 10.02 -15.48
N LEU A 85 14.15 9.10 -14.93
CA LEU A 85 13.84 9.07 -13.51
C LEU A 85 15.10 8.82 -12.66
N SER A 86 15.95 7.88 -13.07
CA SER A 86 17.22 7.57 -12.39
C SER A 86 18.17 8.76 -12.34
N THR A 87 18.37 9.45 -13.47
CA THR A 87 19.27 10.61 -13.56
C THR A 87 18.80 11.79 -12.69
N ASN A 88 17.50 11.88 -12.42
CA ASN A 88 16.90 12.94 -11.63
C ASN A 88 16.59 12.51 -10.18
N ASP A 89 16.96 11.31 -9.74
CA ASP A 89 16.63 10.76 -8.41
C ASP A 89 15.11 10.77 -8.13
N ALA A 90 14.28 10.60 -9.17
CA ALA A 90 12.85 10.87 -9.16
C ALA A 90 12.00 9.67 -8.69
N HIS A 91 12.28 9.19 -7.48
CA HIS A 91 11.59 8.04 -6.89
C HIS A 91 10.10 8.27 -6.61
N GLU A 92 9.70 9.50 -6.28
CA GLU A 92 8.29 9.85 -6.08
C GLU A 92 7.49 9.73 -7.39
N ALA A 93 8.09 10.16 -8.52
CA ALA A 93 7.48 9.98 -9.83
C ALA A 93 7.41 8.48 -10.21
N LEU A 94 8.42 7.68 -9.85
CA LEU A 94 8.35 6.22 -10.01
C LEU A 94 7.20 5.61 -9.19
N LEU A 95 6.98 6.07 -7.95
CA LEU A 95 5.88 5.59 -7.11
C LEU A 95 4.52 5.88 -7.77
N LYS A 96 4.34 7.02 -8.42
CA LYS A 96 3.13 7.32 -9.21
C LYS A 96 2.95 6.37 -10.40
N ILE A 97 4.04 5.95 -11.05
CA ILE A 97 3.98 4.93 -12.11
C ILE A 97 3.62 3.54 -11.53
N VAL A 98 4.11 3.21 -10.33
CA VAL A 98 3.72 2.00 -9.60
C VAL A 98 2.21 1.99 -9.31
N GLU A 99 1.66 3.10 -8.81
CA GLU A 99 0.23 3.26 -8.58
C GLU A 99 -0.58 3.14 -9.89
N TRP A 100 -0.06 3.70 -10.99
CA TRP A 100 -0.66 3.59 -12.31
C TRP A 100 -0.74 2.14 -12.78
N ALA A 101 0.38 1.43 -12.73
CA ALA A 101 0.54 0.03 -13.15
C ALA A 101 -0.08 -0.97 -12.16
N SER A 102 -0.70 -0.51 -11.07
CA SER A 102 -1.37 -1.38 -10.11
C SER A 102 -2.79 -1.74 -10.54
N ILE A 103 -3.19 -2.99 -10.30
CA ILE A 103 -4.61 -3.41 -10.36
C ILE A 103 -5.41 -2.88 -9.15
N GLY A 104 -4.70 -2.49 -8.10
CA GLY A 104 -5.23 -1.90 -6.88
C GLY A 104 -4.26 -2.07 -5.72
N HIS A 105 -4.65 -1.60 -4.54
CA HIS A 105 -3.89 -1.71 -3.32
C HIS A 105 -4.75 -2.10 -2.12
N TRP A 106 -4.12 -2.79 -1.18
CA TRP A 106 -4.63 -2.89 0.18
C TRP A 106 -4.09 -1.72 1.01
N GLU A 107 -4.93 -1.15 1.87
CA GLU A 107 -4.53 -0.10 2.79
C GLU A 107 -5.14 -0.28 4.18
N ALA A 108 -4.37 0.12 5.19
CA ALA A 108 -4.87 0.27 6.54
C ALA A 108 -4.02 1.27 7.33
N TRP A 109 -4.61 1.82 8.39
CA TRP A 109 -3.84 2.57 9.39
C TRP A 109 -2.72 1.71 9.96
N GLU A 110 -1.50 2.23 9.93
CA GLU A 110 -0.27 1.54 10.35
C GLU A 110 -0.39 0.95 11.77
N GLY A 111 -0.95 1.72 12.71
CA GLY A 111 -1.16 1.24 14.09
C GLY A 111 -2.10 0.04 14.20
N ARG A 112 -2.99 -0.19 13.22
CA ARG A 112 -3.84 -1.39 13.14
C ARG A 112 -3.12 -2.55 12.43
N CYS A 113 -2.07 -2.27 11.66
CA CYS A 113 -1.37 -3.29 10.89
C CYS A 113 -0.64 -4.30 11.78
N PHE A 114 -0.24 -3.90 13.00
CA PHE A 114 0.27 -4.83 14.02
C PHE A 114 -0.65 -6.04 14.19
N ILE A 115 -1.93 -5.81 14.48
CA ILE A 115 -2.85 -6.93 14.72
C ILE A 115 -3.04 -7.79 13.47
N TYR A 116 -2.93 -7.22 12.27
CA TYR A 116 -3.07 -7.99 11.03
C TYR A 116 -1.84 -8.88 10.81
N ILE A 117 -0.66 -8.27 10.83
CA ILE A 117 0.59 -8.97 10.58
C ILE A 117 0.87 -10.00 11.67
N GLU A 118 0.72 -9.65 12.95
CA GLU A 118 0.93 -10.57 14.08
C GLU A 118 -0.01 -11.78 14.04
N ASN A 119 -1.27 -11.59 13.62
CA ASN A 119 -2.20 -12.71 13.45
C ASN A 119 -1.87 -13.56 12.22
N ALA A 120 -1.29 -12.98 11.17
CA ALA A 120 -0.79 -13.73 10.02
C ALA A 120 0.42 -14.58 10.42
N ILE A 121 1.44 -14.00 11.05
CA ILE A 121 2.72 -14.68 11.34
C ILE A 121 2.70 -15.49 12.66
N GLY A 122 1.71 -15.26 13.54
CA GLY A 122 1.56 -15.99 14.79
C GLY A 122 2.54 -15.61 15.91
N ARG A 123 3.16 -14.43 15.82
CA ARG A 123 4.08 -13.86 16.82
C ARG A 123 3.91 -12.34 16.88
N GLU A 124 4.28 -11.74 18.01
CA GLU A 124 4.30 -10.29 18.18
C GLU A 124 5.45 -9.65 17.38
N LEU A 125 5.26 -8.39 16.98
CA LEU A 125 6.29 -7.54 16.40
C LEU A 125 6.84 -6.59 17.45
N GLU A 126 8.16 -6.42 17.50
CA GLU A 126 8.81 -5.58 18.52
C GLU A 126 8.82 -4.11 18.08
N HIS A 127 9.03 -3.86 16.78
CA HIS A 127 9.20 -2.52 16.23
C HIS A 127 8.35 -2.29 14.97
N VAL A 128 7.97 -1.02 14.76
CA VAL A 128 7.21 -0.59 13.58
C VAL A 128 7.94 -0.93 12.27
N ASP A 129 9.27 -0.86 12.27
CA ASP A 129 10.09 -1.14 11.09
C ASP A 129 10.04 -2.62 10.69
N ASP A 130 9.78 -3.53 11.64
CA ASP A 130 9.63 -4.96 11.36
C ASP A 130 8.47 -5.23 10.42
N MET A 131 7.38 -4.43 10.51
CA MET A 131 6.22 -4.51 9.63
C MET A 131 6.54 -4.27 8.16
N TYR A 132 7.70 -3.67 7.85
CA TYR A 132 8.13 -3.36 6.49
C TYR A 132 9.29 -4.25 6.03
N SER A 133 9.76 -5.17 6.87
CA SER A 133 10.87 -6.04 6.52
C SER A 133 10.46 -7.11 5.51
N TYR A 134 11.41 -7.49 4.64
CA TYR A 134 11.19 -8.55 3.66
C TYR A 134 10.86 -9.89 4.33
N ASP A 135 11.60 -10.24 5.38
CA ASP A 135 11.44 -11.52 6.09
C ASP A 135 10.05 -11.66 6.73
N VAL A 136 9.53 -10.60 7.35
CA VAL A 136 8.16 -10.60 7.90
C VAL A 136 7.13 -10.80 6.78
N TRP A 137 7.32 -10.18 5.62
CA TRP A 137 6.38 -10.32 4.52
C TRP A 137 6.46 -11.67 3.80
N GLU A 138 7.61 -12.35 3.82
CA GLU A 138 7.70 -13.77 3.45
C GLU A 138 6.87 -14.63 4.42
N GLU A 139 7.00 -14.43 5.74
CA GLU A 139 6.17 -15.13 6.73
C GLU A 139 4.67 -14.87 6.54
N VAL A 140 4.28 -13.61 6.25
CA VAL A 140 2.89 -13.23 5.96
C VAL A 140 2.39 -13.97 4.72
N ARG A 141 3.13 -13.95 3.61
CA ARG A 141 2.77 -14.64 2.37
C ARG A 141 2.61 -16.14 2.59
N ASP A 142 3.59 -16.76 3.22
CA ASP A 142 3.59 -18.19 3.49
C ASP A 142 2.41 -18.61 4.36
N SER A 143 2.17 -17.89 5.46
CA SER A 143 1.09 -18.21 6.39
C SER A 143 -0.30 -17.98 5.78
N LEU A 144 -0.53 -16.82 5.16
CA LEU A 144 -1.83 -16.50 4.57
C LEU A 144 -2.17 -17.33 3.33
N SER A 145 -1.17 -17.94 2.67
CA SER A 145 -1.40 -18.92 1.60
C SER A 145 -1.98 -20.24 2.10
N GLN A 146 -1.82 -20.54 3.39
CA GLN A 146 -2.26 -21.78 4.03
C GLN A 146 -3.50 -21.58 4.91
N MET A 147 -3.83 -20.34 5.25
CA MET A 147 -4.96 -19.97 6.11
C MET A 147 -6.18 -19.54 5.29
N GLY A 148 -7.38 -19.92 5.70
CA GLY A 148 -8.60 -19.47 5.03
C GLY A 148 -8.92 -17.99 5.30
N GLU A 149 -9.53 -17.28 4.33
CA GLU A 149 -9.87 -15.85 4.47
C GLU A 149 -10.72 -15.57 5.74
N SER A 150 -11.77 -16.37 5.98
CA SER A 150 -12.61 -16.23 7.18
C SER A 150 -11.91 -16.64 8.46
N GLU A 151 -11.07 -17.68 8.42
CA GLU A 151 -10.29 -18.10 9.58
C GLU A 151 -9.35 -16.97 10.02
N TYR A 152 -8.67 -16.34 9.07
CA TYR A 152 -7.79 -15.21 9.32
C TYR A 152 -8.54 -14.00 9.89
N SER A 153 -9.65 -13.60 9.26
CA SER A 153 -10.39 -12.41 9.72
C SER A 153 -11.02 -12.60 11.10
N GLU A 154 -11.54 -13.80 11.39
CA GLU A 154 -12.07 -14.15 12.70
C GLU A 154 -10.98 -14.10 13.78
N LYS A 155 -9.78 -14.59 13.47
CA LYS A 155 -8.62 -14.55 14.38
C LYS A 155 -8.21 -13.10 14.70
N VAL A 156 -8.09 -12.24 13.69
CA VAL A 156 -7.79 -10.81 13.85
C VAL A 156 -8.84 -10.12 14.73
N CYS A 157 -10.12 -10.34 14.45
CA CYS A 157 -11.21 -9.74 15.20
C CYS A 157 -11.27 -10.21 16.65
N ALA A 158 -10.98 -11.50 16.90
CA ALA A 158 -10.90 -12.06 18.24
C ALA A 158 -9.75 -11.42 19.05
N ASP A 159 -8.56 -11.31 18.45
CA ASP A 159 -7.40 -10.68 19.09
C ASP A 159 -7.66 -9.19 19.40
N TRP A 160 -8.26 -8.44 18.47
CA TRP A 160 -8.66 -7.05 18.74
C TRP A 160 -9.57 -6.92 19.97
N MET A 161 -10.60 -7.78 20.08
CA MET A 161 -11.50 -7.77 21.23
C MET A 161 -10.77 -8.14 22.53
N GLU A 162 -9.82 -9.07 22.47
CA GLU A 162 -9.03 -9.48 23.63
C GLU A 162 -8.10 -8.36 24.11
N ARG A 163 -7.35 -7.71 23.20
CA ARG A 163 -6.49 -6.56 23.54
C ARG A 163 -7.30 -5.43 24.17
N ARG A 164 -8.48 -5.14 23.60
CA ARG A 164 -9.40 -4.14 24.13
C ARG A 164 -9.85 -4.47 25.57
N LYS A 165 -10.22 -5.73 25.82
CA LYS A 165 -10.58 -6.21 27.16
C LYS A 165 -9.41 -6.12 28.14
N ASN A 166 -8.20 -6.43 27.70
CA ASN A 166 -6.99 -6.38 28.53
C ASN A 166 -6.62 -4.94 28.93
N LEU A 167 -6.98 -3.95 28.10
CA LEU A 167 -6.88 -2.52 28.43
C LEU A 167 -7.99 -2.02 29.38
N GLY A 168 -8.92 -2.89 29.78
CA GLY A 168 -10.05 -2.53 30.62
C GLY A 168 -11.15 -1.74 29.90
N GLU A 169 -11.11 -1.70 28.56
CA GLU A 169 -12.11 -1.01 27.75
C GLU A 169 -13.41 -1.81 27.65
N THR A 170 -14.52 -1.11 27.41
CA THR A 170 -15.82 -1.74 27.30
C THR A 170 -16.02 -2.40 25.93
N LEU A 171 -16.68 -3.56 25.93
CA LEU A 171 -17.19 -4.24 24.74
C LEU A 171 -18.70 -4.02 24.54
N ASP A 172 -19.32 -3.20 25.40
CA ASP A 172 -20.74 -2.90 25.34
C ASP A 172 -20.98 -1.78 24.32
N GLU A 173 -21.59 -2.11 23.19
CA GLU A 173 -21.91 -1.16 22.12
C GLU A 173 -22.77 0.02 22.59
N SER A 174 -23.57 -0.18 23.65
CA SER A 174 -24.37 0.90 24.22
C SER A 174 -23.54 1.93 24.97
N LYS A 175 -22.31 1.55 25.38
CA LYS A 175 -21.34 2.40 26.08
C LYS A 175 -20.28 2.97 25.15
N ASP A 176 -19.97 2.29 24.04
CA ASP A 176 -19.12 2.82 22.98
C ASP A 176 -19.68 2.45 21.58
N PRO A 177 -20.31 3.41 20.88
CA PRO A 177 -20.89 3.17 19.56
C PRO A 177 -19.85 2.91 18.46
N ARG A 178 -18.55 3.08 18.73
CA ARG A 178 -17.48 2.82 17.76
C ARG A 178 -17.05 1.36 17.69
N ILE A 179 -17.49 0.52 18.64
CA ILE A 179 -17.09 -0.90 18.71
C ILE A 179 -17.46 -1.63 17.42
N ILE A 180 -18.74 -1.56 17.01
CA ILE A 180 -19.22 -2.28 15.81
C ILE A 180 -18.52 -1.77 14.54
N PRO A 181 -18.46 -0.44 14.25
CA PRO A 181 -17.71 0.05 13.09
C PRO A 181 -16.22 -0.32 13.09
N THR A 182 -15.59 -0.39 14.26
CA THR A 182 -14.16 -0.76 14.38
C THR A 182 -13.96 -2.25 14.13
N PHE A 183 -14.84 -3.09 14.67
CA PHE A 183 -14.87 -4.53 14.39
C PHE A 183 -15.05 -4.80 12.89
N GLU A 184 -16.04 -4.15 12.27
CA GLU A 184 -16.31 -4.28 10.82
C GLU A 184 -15.11 -3.81 9.98
N ALA A 185 -14.40 -2.78 10.41
CA ALA A 185 -13.17 -2.33 9.76
C ALA A 185 -12.04 -3.37 9.86
N HIS A 186 -11.89 -4.04 11.01
CA HIS A 186 -10.90 -5.11 11.18
C HIS A 186 -11.25 -6.35 10.34
N ASP A 187 -12.53 -6.77 10.31
CA ASP A 187 -12.96 -7.89 9.46
C ASP A 187 -12.74 -7.57 7.98
N ARG A 188 -13.18 -6.40 7.51
CA ARG A 188 -12.97 -5.99 6.11
C ARG A 188 -11.48 -5.91 5.75
N ASN A 189 -10.67 -5.21 6.55
CA ASN A 189 -9.27 -4.98 6.19
C ASN A 189 -8.45 -6.27 6.24
N SER A 190 -8.73 -7.19 7.18
CA SER A 190 -8.06 -8.50 7.21
C SER A 190 -8.45 -9.37 6.02
N ARG A 191 -9.73 -9.41 5.63
CA ARG A 191 -10.16 -10.12 4.41
C ARG A 191 -9.51 -9.55 3.16
N THR A 192 -9.48 -8.22 3.02
CA THR A 192 -8.85 -7.59 1.85
C THR A 192 -7.32 -7.79 1.84
N LEU A 193 -6.65 -7.83 3.00
CA LEU A 193 -5.22 -8.17 3.08
C LEU A 193 -4.97 -9.60 2.62
N HIS A 194 -5.78 -10.55 3.12
CA HIS A 194 -5.71 -11.95 2.71
C HIS A 194 -5.90 -12.10 1.20
N HIS A 195 -6.90 -11.41 0.64
CA HIS A 195 -7.12 -11.36 -0.81
C HIS A 195 -5.90 -10.82 -1.55
N ALA A 196 -5.35 -9.67 -1.12
CA ALA A 196 -4.22 -9.02 -1.78
C ALA A 196 -2.96 -9.90 -1.80
N VAL A 197 -2.60 -10.47 -0.64
CA VAL A 197 -1.42 -11.33 -0.47
C VAL A 197 -1.49 -12.59 -1.32
N ASN A 198 -2.70 -13.12 -1.54
CA ASN A 198 -2.93 -14.35 -2.31
C ASN A 198 -3.17 -14.14 -3.81
N GLN A 199 -3.11 -12.89 -4.31
CA GLN A 199 -3.16 -12.66 -5.74
C GLN A 199 -1.84 -13.05 -6.40
N ASN A 200 -1.93 -13.94 -7.40
CA ASN A 200 -0.78 -14.42 -8.16
C ASN A 200 -0.55 -13.57 -9.40
N GLY A 201 0.70 -13.53 -9.88
CA GLY A 201 1.07 -12.84 -11.12
C GLY A 201 1.29 -11.33 -10.97
N TYR A 202 1.16 -10.79 -9.77
CA TYR A 202 1.40 -9.38 -9.46
C TYR A 202 2.57 -9.22 -8.51
N VAL A 203 3.32 -8.15 -8.69
CA VAL A 203 4.39 -7.74 -7.80
C VAL A 203 3.77 -7.01 -6.61
N GLN A 204 4.19 -7.37 -5.40
CA GLN A 204 3.76 -6.71 -4.17
C GLN A 204 4.76 -5.60 -3.80
N ILE A 205 4.33 -4.34 -3.89
CA ILE A 205 5.14 -3.18 -3.47
C ILE A 205 4.51 -2.58 -2.21
N LEU A 206 5.23 -2.74 -1.10
CA LEU A 206 4.82 -2.28 0.22
C LEU A 206 5.47 -0.95 0.58
N GLY A 207 4.71 -0.07 1.22
CA GLY A 207 5.24 1.10 1.91
C GLY A 207 4.22 1.77 2.80
N ARG A 208 4.46 3.03 3.15
CA ARG A 208 3.56 3.83 3.98
C ARG A 208 3.62 5.30 3.61
N GLU A 209 2.58 6.04 4.00
CA GLU A 209 2.57 7.49 3.89
C GLU A 209 3.82 8.10 4.55
N HIS A 210 4.43 9.08 3.88
CA HIS A 210 5.67 9.76 4.28
C HIS A 210 6.93 8.87 4.37
N LEU A 211 6.87 7.60 3.96
CA LEU A 211 8.07 6.82 3.68
C LEU A 211 8.67 7.29 2.35
N ASP A 212 9.95 7.64 2.36
CA ASP A 212 10.72 7.96 1.16
C ASP A 212 10.49 6.89 0.09
N ALA A 213 10.04 7.31 -1.10
CA ALA A 213 9.67 6.41 -2.19
C ALA A 213 10.73 5.35 -2.51
N LYS A 214 12.03 5.65 -2.35
CA LYS A 214 13.11 4.68 -2.60
C LYS A 214 13.07 3.46 -1.67
N LEU A 215 12.44 3.58 -0.52
CA LEU A 215 12.31 2.51 0.49
C LEU A 215 11.09 1.61 0.25
N TRP A 216 10.24 1.94 -0.74
CA TRP A 216 9.10 1.10 -1.08
C TRP A 216 9.52 -0.17 -1.80
N GLY A 217 8.81 -1.26 -1.53
CA GLY A 217 9.04 -2.56 -2.13
C GLY A 217 10.28 -3.30 -1.60
N HIS A 218 10.44 -4.54 -2.04
CA HIS A 218 11.51 -5.44 -1.60
C HIS A 218 12.23 -6.08 -2.78
N GLY A 219 13.40 -6.68 -2.51
CA GLY A 219 14.12 -7.47 -3.51
C GLY A 219 14.45 -6.66 -4.75
N ASP A 220 14.22 -7.23 -5.93
CA ASP A 220 14.44 -6.55 -7.23
C ASP A 220 13.35 -5.52 -7.56
N TRP A 221 12.26 -5.52 -6.80
CA TRP A 221 11.13 -4.60 -6.96
C TRP A 221 11.13 -3.46 -5.93
N ASN A 222 12.25 -3.28 -5.23
CA ASN A 222 12.46 -2.07 -4.43
C ASN A 222 12.71 -0.88 -5.37
N LEU A 223 12.04 0.24 -5.11
CA LEU A 223 12.06 1.40 -6.01
C LEU A 223 13.46 2.02 -6.16
N GLY A 224 14.26 2.03 -5.11
CA GLY A 224 15.67 2.43 -5.19
C GLY A 224 16.44 1.60 -6.21
N ARG A 225 16.32 0.28 -6.11
CA ARG A 225 17.00 -0.65 -7.03
C ARG A 225 16.46 -0.59 -8.46
N LEU A 226 15.17 -0.30 -8.65
CA LEU A 226 14.58 -0.17 -9.98
C LEU A 226 15.15 1.00 -10.79
N LEU A 227 15.62 2.06 -10.11
CA LEU A 227 16.30 3.19 -10.75
C LEU A 227 17.83 3.08 -10.74
N ASP A 228 18.40 2.37 -9.77
CA ASP A 228 19.86 2.16 -9.66
C ASP A 228 20.39 1.01 -10.56
N SER A 229 19.51 0.29 -11.27
CA SER A 229 19.84 -0.90 -12.08
C SER A 229 20.22 -0.61 -13.53
#